data_AF-A0A139YBT6-F1
#
_entry.id   AF-A0A139YBT6-F1
#
_cell.length_a   1.000
_cell.length_b   1.000
_cell.length_c   1.000
_cell.angle_alpha   90.00
_cell.angle_beta   90.00
_cell.angle_gamma   90.00
#
_symmetry.space_group_name_H-M   'P 1'
#
loop_
_entity.id
_entity.type
_entity.pdbx_description
1 polymer ?
#
loop_
_entity_poly.entity_id
_entity_poly.type
_entity_poly.pdbx_seq_one_letter_code
_entity_poly.pdbx_strand_id
1 'polypeptide(L)'
;MAEHDKNSPDSSPPRAPSFDKSLTASRKVSPTGAPLPSPPDSAERARAGPSGLPQVLVDVLRELKSAPRDVDFYKTVPLHWEAFKSAREKIEATFRRFDYNPAKGAATIRMNSPTHDSFALSVHTAVMDKLGLLKNDDNATAKFVKDIRPMGSSWVLLEDQSQPAALGDDEDKRGKKGPDLQYTHVKSQHPGVAVEVAYTQQGKKLKKLAFDYIRGSGGEIRTVVGFNINTHKESTVSV
;
A
#
# COMPACT_ATOMS: atom_id res chain seq x y z
N MET A 1 50.34 -23.43 52.00
CA MET A 1 50.36 -22.35 51.00
C MET A 1 48.94 -22.26 50.46
N ALA A 2 48.03 -21.63 51.20
CA ALA A 2 47.73 -20.19 51.19
C ALA A 2 47.02 -19.83 49.86
N GLU A 3 45.69 -19.87 49.78
CA GLU A 3 44.74 -18.80 50.19
C GLU A 3 45.30 -17.41 49.87
N HIS A 4 44.71 -16.75 48.87
CA HIS A 4 45.07 -15.40 48.49
C HIS A 4 43.85 -14.48 48.46
N ASP A 5 44.12 -13.32 49.03
CA ASP A 5 43.25 -12.29 49.57
C ASP A 5 42.31 -11.55 48.62
N LYS A 6 41.28 -11.00 49.28
CA LYS A 6 40.39 -9.94 48.84
C LYS A 6 41.16 -8.63 48.60
N ASN A 7 40.77 -7.89 47.56
CA ASN A 7 40.74 -6.43 47.59
C ASN A 7 39.73 -5.87 46.57
N SER A 8 38.82 -5.03 47.05
CA SER A 8 37.91 -4.21 46.26
C SER A 8 38.61 -2.96 45.72
N PRO A 9 38.05 -2.31 44.68
CA PRO A 9 37.84 -0.88 44.78
C PRO A 9 36.46 -0.39 44.30
N ASP A 10 36.11 0.74 44.89
CA ASP A 10 34.94 1.60 44.75
C ASP A 10 34.91 2.38 43.43
N SER A 11 33.72 2.56 42.83
CA SER A 11 33.30 3.80 42.14
C SER A 11 31.84 3.72 41.69
N SER A 12 31.03 4.64 42.23
CA SER A 12 29.60 4.81 42.00
C SER A 12 29.25 5.48 40.66
N PRO A 13 28.08 5.20 40.04
CA PRO A 13 27.52 6.01 38.94
C PRO A 13 26.50 7.06 39.43
N PRO A 14 26.27 8.16 38.68
CA PRO A 14 25.51 9.32 39.16
C PRO A 14 23.98 9.15 39.10
N ARG A 15 23.35 9.81 40.08
CA ARG A 15 21.93 9.84 40.42
C ARG A 15 21.17 10.92 39.63
N ALA A 16 20.04 10.57 39.03
CA ALA A 16 19.06 11.52 38.50
C ALA A 16 18.18 12.09 39.63
N PRO A 17 17.78 13.37 39.61
CA PRO A 17 16.71 13.87 40.46
C PRO A 17 15.38 14.06 39.73
N SER A 18 14.33 13.73 40.47
CA SER A 18 12.90 13.75 40.16
C SER A 18 12.25 15.13 40.30
N PHE A 19 11.11 15.28 39.65
CA PHE A 19 10.13 16.38 39.78
C PHE A 19 9.58 16.53 41.21
N ASP A 20 9.25 17.75 41.67
CA ASP A 20 7.87 18.27 41.83
C ASP A 20 7.78 19.61 42.63
N LYS A 21 6.87 20.52 42.20
CA LYS A 21 6.15 21.65 42.90
C LYS A 21 6.91 22.76 43.66
N SER A 22 6.39 23.97 43.92
CA SER A 22 5.43 24.93 43.31
C SER A 22 5.44 26.18 44.23
N LEU A 23 5.16 27.37 43.65
CA LEU A 23 4.54 28.60 44.23
C LEU A 23 5.38 29.88 44.48
N THR A 24 4.89 30.92 43.76
CA THR A 24 4.75 32.36 44.08
C THR A 24 5.97 33.29 44.16
N ALA A 25 6.02 34.27 43.24
CA ALA A 25 5.97 35.71 43.57
C ALA A 25 5.84 36.56 42.29
N SER A 26 4.78 37.37 42.22
CA SER A 26 4.55 38.37 41.18
C SER A 26 5.50 39.56 41.32
N ARG A 27 6.12 40.01 40.22
CA ARG A 27 6.70 41.36 40.13
C ARG A 27 6.39 41.98 38.77
N LYS A 28 5.57 43.03 38.78
CA LYS A 28 5.25 43.88 37.62
C LYS A 28 6.52 44.60 37.16
N VAL A 29 6.85 44.49 35.88
CA VAL A 29 7.81 45.37 35.20
C VAL A 29 7.17 45.77 33.87
N SER A 30 6.86 47.05 33.73
CA SER A 30 6.44 47.65 32.46
C SER A 30 7.69 48.08 31.67
N PRO A 31 7.85 47.70 30.40
CA PRO A 31 8.78 48.36 29.50
C PRO A 31 8.01 49.24 28.50
N THR A 32 8.25 50.55 28.60
CA THR A 32 7.95 51.55 27.58
C THR A 32 8.87 51.30 26.39
N GLY A 33 8.33 50.98 25.20
CA GLY A 33 9.09 50.80 23.97
C GLY A 33 8.20 51.00 22.75
N ALA A 34 8.62 51.87 21.83
CA ALA A 34 7.88 52.24 20.63
C ALA A 34 7.54 51.03 19.73
N PRO A 35 6.44 51.06 18.95
CA PRO A 35 6.10 49.97 18.05
C PRO A 35 7.14 49.82 16.94
N LEU A 36 7.63 48.60 16.73
CA LEU A 36 8.42 48.23 15.56
C LEU A 36 7.54 48.30 14.29
N PRO A 37 8.07 48.77 13.15
CA PRO A 37 7.32 48.78 11.89
C PRO A 37 7.06 47.35 11.40
N SER A 38 5.83 47.12 10.93
CA SER A 38 5.42 45.83 10.36
C SER A 38 6.22 45.50 9.09
N PRO A 39 6.62 44.22 8.88
CA PRO A 39 7.31 43.81 7.66
C PRO A 39 6.41 43.91 6.43
N PRO A 40 6.98 44.17 5.23
CA PRO A 40 6.22 44.40 4.01
C PRO A 40 5.51 43.13 3.53
N ASP A 41 4.33 43.32 2.93
CA ASP A 41 3.49 42.29 2.31
C ASP A 41 4.34 41.42 1.37
N SER A 42 4.58 40.18 1.79
CA SER A 42 5.14 39.17 0.91
C SER A 42 4.06 38.74 -0.07
N ALA A 43 4.27 39.13 -1.33
CA ALA A 43 3.50 38.70 -2.48
C ALA A 43 3.07 37.23 -2.34
N GLU A 44 1.77 37.03 -2.45
CA GLU A 44 1.07 35.76 -2.46
C GLU A 44 1.77 34.78 -3.42
N ARG A 45 2.60 33.91 -2.86
CA ARG A 45 3.02 32.68 -3.53
C ARG A 45 1.72 31.91 -3.74
N ALA A 46 1.19 31.93 -4.96
CA ALA A 46 0.03 31.14 -5.37
C ALA A 46 0.29 29.68 -5.02
N ARG A 47 -0.12 29.28 -3.82
CA ARG A 47 -0.26 27.88 -3.46
C ARG A 47 -1.44 27.43 -4.27
N ALA A 48 -1.20 26.59 -5.27
CA ALA A 48 -2.27 25.79 -5.87
C ALA A 48 -3.08 25.21 -4.70
N GLY A 49 -4.32 25.64 -4.56
CA GLY A 49 -5.20 25.14 -3.50
C GLY A 49 -5.30 23.62 -3.59
N PRO A 50 -5.63 22.91 -2.50
CA PRO A 50 -5.82 21.47 -2.55
C PRO A 50 -6.89 21.16 -3.61
N SER A 51 -6.45 20.52 -4.69
CA SER A 51 -7.30 20.03 -5.76
C SER A 51 -8.37 19.13 -5.12
N GLY A 52 -9.62 19.57 -5.20
CA GLY A 52 -10.74 18.78 -4.71
C GLY A 52 -10.81 17.43 -5.40
N LEU A 53 -11.45 16.45 -4.77
CA LEU A 53 -11.71 15.17 -5.41
C LEU A 53 -12.59 15.42 -6.67
N PRO A 54 -12.21 14.92 -7.85
CA PRO A 54 -13.00 15.10 -9.07
C PRO A 54 -14.45 14.65 -8.88
N GLN A 55 -15.42 15.38 -9.44
CA GLN A 55 -16.84 15.13 -9.21
C GLN A 55 -17.24 13.69 -9.53
N VAL A 56 -16.69 13.12 -10.61
CA VAL A 56 -16.92 11.72 -10.99
C VAL A 56 -16.54 10.73 -9.88
N LEU A 57 -15.50 11.03 -9.09
CA LEU A 57 -15.09 10.21 -7.95
C LEU A 57 -15.91 10.51 -6.69
N VAL A 58 -16.41 11.73 -6.53
CA VAL A 58 -17.38 12.07 -5.47
C VAL A 58 -18.66 11.25 -5.65
N ASP A 59 -19.14 11.11 -6.89
CA ASP A 59 -20.32 10.31 -7.21
C ASP A 59 -20.08 8.82 -6.93
N VAL A 60 -18.91 8.29 -7.32
CA VAL A 60 -18.50 6.92 -6.98
C VAL A 60 -18.43 6.70 -5.48
N LEU A 61 -17.93 7.66 -4.70
CA LEU A 61 -17.88 7.58 -3.24
C LEU A 61 -19.28 7.53 -2.64
N ARG A 62 -20.25 8.27 -3.19
CA ARG A 62 -21.65 8.24 -2.75
C ARG A 62 -22.27 6.87 -3.01
N GLU A 63 -22.07 6.33 -4.21
CA GLU A 63 -22.54 5.00 -4.57
C GLU A 63 -21.94 3.93 -3.68
N LEU A 64 -20.62 3.98 -3.46
CA LEU A 64 -19.91 3.05 -2.57
C LEU A 64 -20.49 3.06 -1.15
N LYS A 65 -20.83 4.24 -0.61
CA LYS A 65 -21.45 4.36 0.72
C LYS A 65 -22.86 3.78 0.78
N SER A 66 -23.57 3.74 -0.34
CA SER A 66 -24.91 3.15 -0.45
C SER A 66 -24.91 1.66 -0.84
N ALA A 67 -23.77 1.11 -1.27
CA ALA A 67 -23.66 -0.27 -1.71
C ALA A 67 -23.80 -1.26 -0.55
N PRO A 68 -24.35 -2.47 -0.79
CA PRO A 68 -24.33 -3.56 0.19
C PRO A 68 -22.89 -3.90 0.58
N ARG A 69 -22.66 -4.20 1.86
CA ARG A 69 -21.30 -4.46 2.40
C ARG A 69 -20.81 -5.87 2.13
N ASP A 70 -21.71 -6.77 1.80
CA ASP A 70 -21.48 -8.20 1.60
C ASP A 70 -21.08 -8.56 0.16
N VAL A 71 -21.01 -7.56 -0.74
CA VAL A 71 -20.59 -7.74 -2.13
C VAL A 71 -19.38 -6.87 -2.44
N ASP A 72 -18.57 -7.33 -3.39
CA ASP A 72 -17.47 -6.52 -3.89
C ASP A 72 -18.04 -5.34 -4.67
N PHE A 73 -17.47 -4.15 -4.47
CA PHE A 73 -17.76 -2.96 -5.25
C PHE A 73 -16.61 -2.70 -6.22
N TYR A 74 -16.95 -2.55 -7.50
CA TYR A 74 -15.99 -2.27 -8.55
C TYR A 74 -16.61 -1.30 -9.55
N LYS A 75 -16.01 -0.13 -9.69
CA LYS A 75 -16.50 0.87 -10.63
C LYS A 75 -15.35 1.54 -11.37
N THR A 76 -15.36 1.42 -12.69
CA THR A 76 -14.45 2.13 -13.59
C THR A 76 -15.14 3.38 -14.11
N VAL A 77 -14.46 4.52 -14.01
CA VAL A 77 -14.93 5.82 -14.48
C VAL A 77 -13.86 6.49 -15.33
N PRO A 78 -14.26 7.29 -16.34
CA PRO A 78 -13.30 8.12 -17.08
C PRO A 78 -12.69 9.17 -16.14
N LEU A 79 -11.36 9.29 -16.18
CA LEU A 79 -10.59 10.28 -15.44
C LEU A 79 -9.28 10.56 -16.19
N HIS A 80 -9.18 11.74 -16.79
CA HIS A 80 -7.99 12.12 -17.55
C HIS A 80 -6.75 12.25 -16.66
N TRP A 81 -5.55 12.05 -17.24
CA TRP A 81 -4.28 12.01 -16.51
C TRP A 81 -4.06 13.24 -15.64
N GLU A 82 -4.23 14.44 -16.19
CA GLU A 82 -4.03 15.70 -15.43
C GLU A 82 -4.98 15.83 -14.22
N ALA A 83 -6.23 15.36 -14.36
CA ALA A 83 -7.20 15.37 -13.26
C ALA A 83 -6.85 14.33 -12.19
N PHE A 84 -6.39 13.13 -12.61
CA PHE A 84 -5.90 12.12 -11.69
C PHE A 84 -4.65 12.59 -10.94
N LYS A 85 -3.64 13.09 -11.68
CA LYS A 85 -2.37 13.58 -11.15
C LYS A 85 -2.59 14.71 -10.16
N SER A 86 -3.38 15.72 -10.53
CA SER A 86 -3.67 16.84 -9.65
C SER A 86 -4.39 16.41 -8.38
N ALA A 87 -5.33 15.45 -8.43
CA ALA A 87 -6.10 15.00 -7.27
C ALA A 87 -5.51 13.79 -6.53
N ARG A 88 -4.31 13.31 -6.90
CA ARG A 88 -3.79 12.01 -6.47
C ARG A 88 -3.78 11.80 -4.96
N GLU A 89 -3.22 12.75 -4.21
CA GLU A 89 -3.16 12.66 -2.74
C GLU A 89 -4.57 12.53 -2.13
N LYS A 90 -5.54 13.24 -2.70
CA LYS A 90 -6.93 13.16 -2.22
C LYS A 90 -7.57 11.82 -2.57
N ILE A 91 -7.26 11.26 -3.74
CA ILE A 91 -7.72 9.92 -4.15
C ILE A 91 -7.15 8.87 -3.18
N GLU A 92 -5.84 8.90 -2.93
CA GLU A 92 -5.16 7.98 -2.00
C GLU A 92 -5.69 8.09 -0.57
N ALA A 93 -6.01 9.32 -0.12
CA ALA A 93 -6.63 9.53 1.20
C ALA A 93 -8.10 9.10 1.27
N THR A 94 -8.80 8.97 0.14
CA THR A 94 -10.25 8.68 0.10
C THR A 94 -10.54 7.21 -0.17
N PHE A 95 -9.82 6.60 -1.11
CA PHE A 95 -10.07 5.23 -1.57
C PHE A 95 -8.94 4.31 -1.14
N ARG A 96 -9.28 3.31 -0.32
CA ARG A 96 -8.32 2.31 0.16
C ARG A 96 -7.68 1.52 -0.98
N ARG A 97 -8.46 1.19 -2.01
CA ARG A 97 -7.96 0.52 -3.22
C ARG A 97 -8.56 1.16 -4.46
N PHE A 98 -7.71 1.48 -5.41
CA PHE A 98 -8.08 1.94 -6.74
C PHE A 98 -6.99 1.50 -7.71
N ASP A 99 -7.25 1.54 -9.01
CA ASP A 99 -6.23 1.42 -10.06
C ASP A 99 -6.43 2.56 -11.06
N TYR A 100 -5.34 3.04 -11.65
CA TYR A 100 -5.39 4.01 -12.74
C TYR A 100 -4.82 3.40 -14.01
N ASN A 101 -5.57 3.49 -15.11
CA ASN A 101 -5.10 3.09 -16.43
C ASN A 101 -4.90 4.36 -17.29
N PRO A 102 -3.65 4.81 -17.47
CA PRO A 102 -3.34 6.03 -18.22
C PRO A 102 -3.67 5.89 -19.71
N ALA A 103 -3.41 4.72 -20.31
CA ALA A 103 -3.72 4.47 -21.72
C ALA A 103 -5.22 4.60 -22.02
N LYS A 104 -6.09 4.33 -21.05
CA LYS A 104 -7.55 4.48 -21.16
C LYS A 104 -8.08 5.78 -20.58
N GLY A 105 -7.25 6.56 -19.89
CA GLY A 105 -7.70 7.72 -19.12
C GLY A 105 -8.83 7.35 -18.15
N ALA A 106 -8.67 6.27 -17.38
CA ALA A 106 -9.74 5.74 -16.54
C ALA A 106 -9.23 5.30 -15.15
N ALA A 107 -9.99 5.64 -14.12
CA ALA A 107 -9.79 5.19 -12.76
C ALA A 107 -10.78 4.07 -12.44
N THR A 108 -10.33 3.08 -11.68
CA THR A 108 -11.16 2.00 -11.15
C THR A 108 -11.10 2.03 -9.64
N ILE A 109 -12.24 2.19 -8.98
CA ILE A 109 -12.35 2.05 -7.53
C ILE A 109 -12.71 0.60 -7.20
N ARG A 110 -11.98 -0.01 -6.26
CA ARG A 110 -12.17 -1.39 -5.82
C ARG A 110 -12.41 -1.42 -4.32
N MET A 111 -13.48 -2.06 -3.88
CA MET A 111 -13.71 -2.35 -2.47
C MET A 111 -14.14 -3.79 -2.33
N ASN A 112 -13.27 -4.58 -1.74
CA ASN A 112 -13.53 -5.98 -1.46
C ASN A 112 -14.56 -6.10 -0.33
N SER A 113 -15.40 -7.12 -0.42
CA SER A 113 -16.27 -7.55 0.68
C SER A 113 -15.47 -8.27 1.76
N PRO A 114 -16.03 -8.40 2.99
CA PRO A 114 -15.44 -9.23 4.04
C PRO A 114 -15.22 -10.69 3.60
N THR A 115 -16.13 -11.25 2.80
CA THR A 115 -16.00 -12.63 2.30
C THR A 115 -14.80 -12.77 1.36
N HIS A 116 -14.61 -11.81 0.45
CA HIS A 116 -13.43 -11.76 -0.41
C HIS A 116 -12.16 -11.68 0.44
N ASP A 117 -12.05 -10.68 1.31
CA ASP A 117 -10.84 -10.45 2.11
C ASP A 117 -10.53 -11.66 3.02
N SER A 118 -11.56 -12.27 3.61
CA SER A 118 -11.40 -13.48 4.43
C SER A 118 -10.89 -14.66 3.60
N PHE A 119 -11.41 -14.86 2.38
CA PHE A 119 -10.96 -15.95 1.51
C PHE A 119 -9.51 -15.74 1.07
N ALA A 120 -9.14 -14.53 0.67
CA ALA A 120 -7.76 -14.19 0.33
C ALA A 120 -6.82 -14.44 1.51
N LEU A 121 -7.22 -14.06 2.73
CA LEU A 121 -6.44 -14.35 3.94
C LEU A 121 -6.31 -15.85 4.20
N SER A 122 -7.36 -16.64 4.00
CA SER A 122 -7.29 -18.10 4.13
C SER A 122 -6.32 -18.73 3.12
N VAL A 123 -6.33 -18.26 1.87
CA VAL A 123 -5.35 -18.69 0.85
C VAL A 123 -3.94 -18.32 1.28
N HIS A 124 -3.73 -17.10 1.78
CA HIS A 124 -2.43 -16.66 2.29
C HIS A 124 -1.90 -17.58 3.38
N THR A 125 -2.71 -17.85 4.41
CA THR A 125 -2.33 -18.75 5.51
C THR A 125 -1.97 -20.13 4.99
N ALA A 126 -2.81 -20.72 4.13
CA ALA A 126 -2.54 -22.04 3.57
C ALA A 126 -1.23 -22.12 2.77
N VAL A 127 -0.92 -21.09 1.98
CA VAL A 127 0.36 -21.01 1.25
C VAL A 127 1.52 -20.89 2.23
N MET A 128 1.45 -19.99 3.20
CA MET A 128 2.53 -19.77 4.16
C MET A 128 2.80 -21.00 5.04
N ASP A 129 1.75 -21.72 5.45
CA ASP A 129 1.89 -22.98 6.19
C ASP A 129 2.63 -24.02 5.36
N LYS A 130 2.25 -24.20 4.08
CA LYS A 130 2.94 -25.12 3.18
C LYS A 130 4.39 -24.73 2.93
N LEU A 131 4.66 -23.43 2.73
CA LEU A 131 6.03 -22.95 2.63
C LEU A 131 6.80 -23.18 3.94
N GLY A 132 6.17 -23.03 5.10
CA GLY A 132 6.76 -23.27 6.41
C GLY A 132 7.27 -24.71 6.56
N LEU A 133 6.51 -25.69 6.10
CA LEU A 133 6.93 -27.10 6.11
C LEU A 133 8.18 -27.34 5.26
N LEU A 134 8.31 -26.64 4.13
CA LEU A 134 9.44 -26.78 3.21
C LEU A 134 10.73 -26.09 3.70
N LYS A 135 10.66 -25.23 4.72
CA LYS A 135 11.83 -24.46 5.22
C LYS A 135 12.75 -25.28 6.14
N ASN A 136 12.29 -26.41 6.65
CA ASN A 136 12.95 -27.10 7.76
C ASN A 136 14.06 -28.06 7.31
N ASP A 137 14.16 -28.37 6.02
CA ASP A 137 15.21 -29.23 5.48
C ASP A 137 16.51 -28.46 5.21
N ASP A 138 17.63 -29.18 5.06
CA ASP A 138 18.88 -28.65 4.50
C ASP A 138 19.05 -29.06 3.03
N ASN A 139 18.11 -28.63 2.20
CA ASN A 139 18.15 -28.86 0.76
C ASN A 139 18.00 -27.53 -0.02
N ALA A 140 18.17 -27.60 -1.34
CA ALA A 140 18.06 -26.44 -2.21
C ALA A 140 16.67 -25.78 -2.13
N THR A 141 15.60 -26.58 -2.02
CA THR A 141 14.22 -26.09 -1.88
C THR A 141 14.05 -25.27 -0.60
N ALA A 142 14.52 -25.78 0.54
CA ALA A 142 14.43 -25.07 1.81
C ALA A 142 15.19 -23.74 1.79
N LYS A 143 16.37 -23.70 1.16
CA LYS A 143 17.16 -22.47 0.96
C LYS A 143 16.39 -21.45 0.11
N PHE A 144 15.78 -21.90 -1.00
CA PHE A 144 14.96 -21.04 -1.86
C PHE A 144 13.70 -20.52 -1.14
N VAL A 145 12.97 -21.39 -0.44
CA VAL A 145 11.70 -21.02 0.21
C VAL A 145 11.91 -20.07 1.40
N LYS A 146 13.03 -20.15 2.11
CA LYS A 146 13.40 -19.19 3.18
C LYS A 146 13.42 -17.74 2.70
N ASP A 147 13.73 -17.55 1.42
CA ASP A 147 13.85 -16.25 0.77
C ASP A 147 12.55 -15.78 0.09
N ILE A 148 11.46 -16.53 0.20
CA ILE A 148 10.14 -16.08 -0.26
C ILE A 148 9.48 -15.20 0.82
N ARG A 149 9.05 -14.01 0.40
CA ARG A 149 8.36 -13.00 1.22
C ARG A 149 6.96 -12.77 0.67
N PRO A 150 5.92 -12.81 1.52
CA PRO A 150 4.62 -12.30 1.12
C PRO A 150 4.66 -10.78 1.06
N MET A 151 4.08 -10.18 0.03
CA MET A 151 3.92 -8.72 -0.07
C MET A 151 2.46 -8.29 -0.16
N GLY A 152 1.53 -9.19 0.20
CA GLY A 152 0.09 -8.91 0.25
C GLY A 152 -0.42 -8.21 -1.00
N SER A 153 -1.09 -7.09 -0.82
CA SER A 153 -1.68 -6.28 -1.89
C SER A 153 -0.85 -5.06 -2.30
N SER A 154 0.46 -5.06 -2.02
CA SER A 154 1.35 -4.00 -2.47
C SER A 154 1.35 -3.88 -4.00
N TRP A 155 1.58 -2.65 -4.49
CA TRP A 155 1.56 -2.36 -5.91
C TRP A 155 2.68 -3.07 -6.67
N VAL A 156 2.32 -3.57 -7.85
CA VAL A 156 3.24 -4.01 -8.89
C VAL A 156 3.22 -3.00 -10.02
N LEU A 157 4.41 -2.65 -10.49
CA LEU A 157 4.60 -1.81 -11.66
C LEU A 157 4.62 -2.67 -12.92
N LEU A 158 3.71 -2.38 -13.83
CA LEU A 158 3.52 -3.07 -15.09
C LEU A 158 3.76 -2.09 -16.24
N GLU A 159 4.59 -2.51 -17.17
CA GLU A 159 4.84 -1.77 -18.39
C GLU A 159 3.74 -2.04 -19.40
N ASP A 160 3.13 -0.97 -19.91
CA ASP A 160 2.24 -1.08 -21.05
C ASP A 160 3.09 -1.17 -22.32
N GLN A 161 3.32 -2.40 -22.79
CA GLN A 161 4.04 -2.63 -24.04
C GLN A 161 3.33 -2.11 -25.29
N SER A 162 2.07 -1.69 -25.20
CA SER A 162 1.31 -1.10 -26.32
C SER A 162 1.47 0.43 -26.42
N GLN A 163 1.96 1.07 -25.36
CA GLN A 163 2.26 2.50 -25.28
C GLN A 163 3.50 2.67 -24.40
N PRO A 164 4.72 2.36 -24.92
CA PRO A 164 5.93 2.53 -24.15
C PRO A 164 6.04 4.00 -23.72
N ALA A 165 6.31 4.23 -22.43
CA ALA A 165 6.54 5.56 -21.91
C ALA A 165 7.61 6.27 -22.76
N ALA A 166 7.28 7.42 -23.32
CA ALA A 166 8.25 8.21 -24.08
C ALA A 166 9.34 8.71 -23.12
N LEU A 167 10.55 8.97 -23.63
CA LEU A 167 11.60 9.61 -22.85
C LEU A 167 11.06 10.96 -22.31
N GLY A 168 10.97 11.09 -20.97
CA GLY A 168 10.41 12.26 -20.30
C GLY A 168 8.94 12.11 -19.85
N ASP A 169 8.31 10.95 -20.06
CA ASP A 169 7.01 10.67 -19.46
C ASP A 169 7.13 10.58 -17.93
N ASP A 170 6.07 11.03 -17.27
CA ASP A 170 5.92 10.92 -15.82
C ASP A 170 5.92 9.43 -15.43
N GLU A 171 6.87 8.99 -14.58
CA GLU A 171 6.97 7.61 -14.10
C GLU A 171 5.65 7.10 -13.49
N ASP A 172 4.82 8.01 -12.98
CA ASP A 172 3.51 7.67 -12.44
C ASP A 172 2.46 7.33 -13.50
N LYS A 173 2.75 7.54 -14.79
CA LYS A 173 1.96 7.02 -15.93
C LYS A 173 2.25 5.55 -16.21
N ARG A 174 3.20 4.91 -15.53
CA ARG A 174 3.35 3.46 -15.66
C ARG A 174 2.15 2.78 -15.02
N GLY A 175 1.68 1.69 -15.64
CA GLY A 175 0.54 0.93 -15.13
C GLY A 175 0.87 0.38 -13.75
N LYS A 176 0.06 0.69 -12.74
CA LYS A 176 0.19 0.09 -11.41
C LYS A 176 -1.01 -0.81 -11.16
N LYS A 177 -0.77 -2.01 -10.62
CA LYS A 177 -1.84 -2.91 -10.17
C LYS A 177 -1.52 -3.46 -8.79
N GLY A 178 -2.51 -3.51 -7.91
CA GLY A 178 -2.39 -4.17 -6.61
C GLY A 178 -3.09 -5.54 -6.64
N PRO A 179 -2.38 -6.67 -6.78
CA PRO A 179 -2.97 -7.99 -6.64
C PRO A 179 -3.57 -8.18 -5.24
N ASP A 180 -4.35 -9.23 -5.03
CA ASP A 180 -4.87 -9.52 -3.69
C ASP A 180 -3.80 -10.13 -2.79
N LEU A 181 -2.98 -11.01 -3.34
CA LEU A 181 -1.77 -11.52 -2.69
C LEU A 181 -0.63 -11.61 -3.70
N GLN A 182 0.60 -11.57 -3.20
CA GLN A 182 1.78 -11.85 -4.00
C GLN A 182 2.93 -12.39 -3.15
N TYR A 183 3.81 -13.16 -3.80
CA TYR A 183 4.96 -13.80 -3.21
C TYR A 183 6.21 -13.51 -4.02
N THR A 184 7.19 -12.88 -3.38
CA THR A 184 8.41 -12.39 -4.01
C THR A 184 9.62 -13.07 -3.38
N HIS A 185 10.54 -13.54 -4.21
CA HIS A 185 11.85 -13.98 -3.73
C HIS A 185 12.71 -12.73 -3.46
N VAL A 186 13.50 -12.69 -2.38
CA VAL A 186 14.32 -11.50 -2.01
C VAL A 186 15.32 -11.03 -3.08
N LYS A 187 15.56 -11.85 -4.10
CA LYS A 187 16.47 -11.57 -5.22
C LYS A 187 15.73 -11.13 -6.50
N SER A 188 14.41 -10.95 -6.44
CA SER A 188 13.56 -10.59 -7.58
C SER A 188 12.97 -9.19 -7.39
N GLN A 189 12.84 -8.45 -8.48
CA GLN A 189 12.23 -7.12 -8.47
C GLN A 189 10.70 -7.22 -8.50
N HIS A 190 10.16 -8.11 -9.32
CA HIS A 190 8.73 -8.44 -9.34
C HIS A 190 8.41 -9.71 -8.54
N PRO A 191 7.17 -9.87 -8.06
CA PRO A 191 6.73 -11.13 -7.47
C PRO A 191 6.80 -12.26 -8.49
N GLY A 192 7.17 -13.46 -8.06
CA GLY A 192 7.11 -14.64 -8.94
C GLY A 192 5.69 -15.18 -9.10
N VAL A 193 4.85 -14.96 -8.07
CA VAL A 193 3.45 -15.41 -8.03
C VAL A 193 2.56 -14.26 -7.59
N ALA A 194 1.47 -14.03 -8.33
CA ALA A 194 0.37 -13.16 -7.94
C ALA A 194 -0.92 -13.98 -7.77
N VAL A 195 -1.81 -13.54 -6.88
CA VAL A 195 -3.11 -14.15 -6.65
C VAL A 195 -4.19 -13.09 -6.74
N GLU A 196 -5.28 -13.45 -7.41
CA GLU A 196 -6.45 -12.60 -7.61
C GLU A 196 -7.71 -13.38 -7.20
N VAL A 197 -8.57 -12.73 -6.45
CA VAL A 197 -9.85 -13.28 -6.02
C VAL A 197 -10.97 -12.48 -6.68
N ALA A 198 -11.90 -13.18 -7.31
CA ALA A 198 -13.14 -12.61 -7.82
C ALA A 198 -14.29 -13.19 -6.99
N TYR A 199 -14.99 -12.33 -6.26
CA TYR A 199 -16.19 -12.72 -5.51
C TYR A 199 -17.42 -12.00 -6.03
N THR A 200 -18.43 -12.76 -6.44
CA THR A 200 -19.72 -12.26 -7.01
C THR A 200 -19.59 -11.37 -8.26
N GLN A 201 -18.37 -10.99 -8.65
CA GLN A 201 -18.06 -10.23 -9.84
C GLN A 201 -17.38 -11.08 -10.91
N GLN A 202 -17.38 -10.54 -12.13
CA GLN A 202 -17.02 -11.19 -13.39
C GLN A 202 -15.68 -11.96 -13.36
N GLY A 203 -15.70 -13.24 -12.96
CA GLY A 203 -14.59 -14.18 -13.14
C GLY A 203 -14.06 -14.23 -14.58
N LYS A 204 -14.87 -13.77 -15.55
CA LYS A 204 -14.50 -13.50 -16.95
C LYS A 204 -13.27 -12.58 -17.12
N LYS A 205 -12.89 -11.79 -16.10
CA LYS A 205 -11.74 -10.89 -16.16
C LYS A 205 -10.43 -11.50 -15.62
N LEU A 206 -10.46 -12.61 -14.88
CA LEU A 206 -9.26 -13.18 -14.25
C LEU A 206 -8.21 -13.62 -15.29
N LYS A 207 -8.63 -14.26 -16.39
CA LYS A 207 -7.71 -14.65 -17.47
C LYS A 207 -7.00 -13.45 -18.10
N LYS A 208 -7.74 -12.36 -18.34
CA LYS A 208 -7.16 -11.12 -18.85
C LYS A 208 -6.21 -10.50 -17.84
N LEU A 209 -6.58 -10.52 -16.56
CA LEU A 209 -5.76 -9.98 -15.48
C LEU A 209 -4.44 -10.74 -15.36
N ALA A 210 -4.48 -12.07 -15.45
CA ALA A 210 -3.29 -12.92 -15.52
C ALA A 210 -2.39 -12.57 -16.72
N PHE A 211 -2.98 -12.44 -17.91
CA PHE A 211 -2.24 -12.01 -19.09
C PHE A 211 -1.58 -10.63 -18.91
N ASP A 212 -2.30 -9.66 -18.35
CA ASP A 212 -1.77 -8.31 -18.09
C ASP A 212 -0.60 -8.34 -17.10
N TYR A 213 -0.65 -9.17 -16.05
CA TYR A 213 0.46 -9.31 -15.09
C TYR A 213 1.69 -9.95 -15.74
N ILE A 214 1.51 -11.08 -16.41
CA ILE A 214 2.62 -11.83 -17.04
C ILE A 214 3.27 -10.95 -18.11
N ARG A 215 2.48 -10.35 -19.00
CA ARG A 215 3.01 -9.49 -20.08
C ARG A 215 3.59 -8.20 -19.54
N GLY A 216 2.89 -7.52 -18.64
CA GLY A 216 3.29 -6.21 -18.12
C GLY A 216 4.52 -6.25 -17.21
N SER A 217 4.82 -7.41 -16.62
CA SER A 217 6.07 -7.63 -15.87
C SER A 217 7.22 -8.17 -16.73
N GLY A 218 7.06 -8.24 -18.06
CA GLY A 218 8.08 -8.84 -18.93
C GLY A 218 8.31 -10.34 -18.67
N GLY A 219 7.33 -11.03 -18.04
CA GLY A 219 7.42 -12.43 -17.66
C GLY A 219 8.07 -12.70 -16.29
N GLU A 220 8.41 -11.66 -15.51
CA GLU A 220 8.92 -11.87 -14.15
C GLU A 220 7.85 -12.39 -13.18
N ILE A 221 6.59 -11.96 -13.34
CA ILE A 221 5.44 -12.67 -12.76
C ILE A 221 5.22 -13.92 -13.59
N ARG A 222 5.63 -15.07 -13.04
CA ARG A 222 5.59 -16.36 -13.75
C ARG A 222 4.27 -17.09 -13.58
N THR A 223 3.52 -16.80 -12.54
CA THR A 223 2.27 -17.50 -12.24
C THR A 223 1.25 -16.56 -11.65
N VAL A 224 0.02 -16.65 -12.14
CA VAL A 224 -1.12 -15.90 -11.59
C VAL A 224 -2.23 -16.88 -11.24
N VAL A 225 -2.54 -17.00 -9.96
CA VAL A 225 -3.61 -17.87 -9.49
C VAL A 225 -4.89 -17.05 -9.35
N GLY A 226 -5.90 -17.39 -10.14
CA GLY A 226 -7.23 -16.77 -10.10
C GLY A 226 -8.22 -17.65 -9.37
N PHE A 227 -8.80 -17.15 -8.28
CA PHE A 227 -9.92 -17.79 -7.58
C PHE A 227 -11.21 -17.05 -7.91
N ASN A 228 -12.18 -17.75 -8.49
CA ASN A 228 -13.50 -17.21 -8.76
C ASN A 228 -14.50 -17.87 -7.81
N ILE A 229 -14.76 -17.20 -6.68
CA ILE A 229 -15.64 -17.65 -5.61
C ILE A 229 -17.06 -17.12 -5.80
N ASN A 230 -18.06 -17.99 -5.67
CA ASN A 230 -19.44 -17.69 -6.05
C ASN A 230 -20.44 -18.21 -5.01
N THR A 231 -21.56 -17.49 -4.87
CA THR A 231 -22.65 -17.84 -3.94
C THR A 231 -23.71 -18.75 -4.57
N HIS A 232 -23.94 -18.65 -5.88
CA HIS A 232 -25.03 -19.34 -6.59
C HIS A 232 -24.57 -20.30 -7.70
N LYS A 233 -23.27 -20.46 -7.87
CA LYS A 233 -22.65 -21.38 -8.83
C LYS A 233 -21.35 -21.92 -8.25
N GLU A 234 -20.81 -22.94 -8.90
CA GLU A 234 -19.55 -23.55 -8.48
C GLU A 234 -18.40 -22.53 -8.49
N SER A 235 -17.57 -22.60 -7.46
CA SER A 235 -16.35 -21.81 -7.38
C SER A 235 -15.24 -22.49 -8.16
N THR A 236 -14.37 -21.73 -8.81
CA THR A 236 -13.35 -22.25 -9.73
C THR A 236 -11.98 -21.66 -9.42
N VAL A 237 -10.93 -22.43 -9.69
CA VAL A 237 -9.54 -21.98 -9.64
C VAL A 237 -8.90 -22.13 -11.02
N SER A 238 -8.09 -21.16 -11.42
CA SER A 238 -7.28 -21.21 -12.64
C SER A 238 -5.85 -20.78 -12.33
N VAL A 239 -4.88 -21.38 -13.00
CA VAL A 239 -3.45 -21.10 -12.90
C VAL A 239 -2.91 -20.78 -14.30
#